data_AF-A0A368N4M5-F1
#
_entry.id   AF-A0A368N4M5-F1
#
_cell.length_a   1.000
_cell.length_b   1.000
_cell.length_c   1.000
_cell.angle_alpha   90.00
_cell.angle_beta   90.00
_cell.angle_gamma   90.00
#
_symmetry.space_group_name_H-M   'P 1'
#
loop_
_entity.id
_entity.type
_entity.pdbx_description
1 polymer ?
#
loop_
_entity_poly.entity_id
_entity_poly.type
_entity_poly.pdbx_seq_one_letter_code
_entity_poly.pdbx_strand_id
1 'polypeptide(L)' 'MRELAQHLGIDESEVIQQAVETGVETLYRDMIISRYLDGDLTREAAVDELGADVVDQVDSARDAIEEDVEWGLHA' A
#
# COMPACT_ATOMS: atom_id res chain seq x y z
N MET A 1 18.31 -8.58 12.90
CA MET A 1 18.87 -9.43 11.83
C MET A 1 19.18 -10.82 12.35
N ARG A 2 20.26 -11.02 13.12
CA ARG A 2 20.61 -12.34 13.67
C ARG A 2 19.53 -13.00 14.53
N GLU A 3 18.87 -12.25 15.41
CA GLU A 3 17.75 -12.73 16.23
C GLU A 3 16.53 -13.12 15.39
N LEU A 4 16.22 -12.32 14.36
CA LEU A 4 15.12 -12.58 13.42
C LEU A 4 15.39 -13.83 12.58
N ALA A 5 16.62 -13.98 12.06
CA ALA A 5 17.07 -15.16 11.33
C ALA A 5 16.94 -16.43 12.18
N GLN A 6 17.39 -16.37 13.45
CA GLN A 6 17.24 -17.48 14.40
C GLN A 6 15.78 -17.81 14.70
N HIS A 7 14.93 -16.79 14.88
CA HIS A 7 13.52 -16.99 15.16
C HIS A 7 12.77 -17.64 13.99
N LEU A 8 13.10 -17.23 12.77
CA LEU A 8 12.52 -17.75 11.53
C LEU A 8 13.15 -19.07 11.08
N GLY A 9 14.29 -19.46 11.65
CA GLY A 9 15.03 -20.67 11.26
C GLY A 9 15.68 -20.59 9.88
N ILE A 10 16.01 -19.38 9.43
CA ILE A 10 16.61 -19.10 8.12
C ILE A 10 17.94 -18.35 8.26
N ASP A 11 18.72 -18.30 7.18
CA ASP A 11 19.98 -17.54 7.15
C ASP A 11 19.74 -16.02 7.11
N GLU A 12 20.69 -15.24 7.64
CA GLU A 12 20.60 -13.77 7.59
C GLU A 12 20.47 -13.25 6.15
N SER A 13 21.07 -13.91 5.15
CA SER A 13 20.90 -13.54 3.74
C SER A 13 19.47 -13.74 3.24
N GLU A 14 18.78 -14.79 3.69
CA GLU A 14 17.37 -15.03 3.33
C GLU A 14 16.46 -13.98 3.97
N VAL A 15 16.75 -13.56 5.21
CA VAL A 15 16.05 -12.43 5.85
C VAL A 15 16.17 -11.15 5.01
N ILE A 16 17.37 -10.85 4.48
CA ILE A 16 17.58 -9.66 3.64
C ILE A 16 16.79 -9.79 2.34
N GLN A 17 16.85 -10.95 1.69
CA GLN A 17 16.11 -11.19 0.46
C GLN A 17 14.61 -10.97 0.68
N GLN A 18 14.04 -11.57 1.73
CA GLN A 18 12.63 -11.41 2.06
C GLN A 18 12.26 -9.95 2.37
N ALA A 19 13.13 -9.23 3.08
CA ALA A 19 12.92 -7.81 3.35
C ALA A 19 12.93 -6.96 2.06
N VAL A 20 13.82 -7.28 1.12
CA VAL A 20 13.88 -6.62 -0.19
C VAL A 20 12.64 -6.95 -1.02
N GLU A 21 12.24 -8.21 -1.10
CA GLU A 21 11.05 -8.64 -1.84
C GLU A 21 9.78 -7.97 -1.30
N THR A 22 9.58 -8.03 0.02
CA THR A 22 8.44 -7.37 0.69
C THR A 22 8.48 -5.85 0.49
N GLY A 23 9.67 -5.26 0.55
CA GLY A 23 9.85 -3.82 0.34
C GLY A 23 9.52 -3.40 -1.09
N VAL A 24 9.94 -4.17 -2.09
CA VAL A 24 9.63 -3.91 -3.50
C VAL A 24 8.14 -4.06 -3.77
N GLU A 25 7.49 -5.09 -3.23
CA GLU A 25 6.05 -5.28 -3.33
C GLU A 25 5.28 -4.10 -2.72
N THR A 26 5.71 -3.63 -1.54
CA THR A 26 5.12 -2.46 -0.87
C THR A 26 5.25 -1.21 -1.74
N LEU A 27 6.45 -0.94 -2.26
CA LEU A 27 6.68 0.22 -3.14
C LEU A 27 5.87 0.15 -4.43
N TYR A 28 5.72 -1.04 -5.01
CA TYR A 28 4.88 -1.23 -6.19
C TYR A 28 3.42 -0.91 -5.89
N ARG A 29 2.89 -1.42 -4.78
CA ARG A 29 1.52 -1.14 -4.34
C ARG A 29 1.29 0.36 -4.11
N ASP A 30 2.21 1.03 -3.43
CA ASP A 30 2.13 2.47 -3.17
C ASP A 30 2.12 3.28 -4.48
N MET A 31 2.94 2.88 -5.46
CA MET A 31 2.95 3.50 -6.79
C MET A 31 1.59 3.37 -7.49
N ILE A 32 0.96 2.19 -7.46
CA ILE A 32 -0.37 1.99 -8.08
C ILE A 32 -1.43 2.81 -7.36
N ILE A 33 -1.42 2.85 -6.01
CA ILE A 33 -2.35 3.66 -5.22
C ILE A 33 -2.20 5.15 -5.55
N SER A 34 -0.98 5.68 -5.61
CA SER A 34 -0.74 7.07 -6.00
C SER A 34 -1.34 7.37 -7.37
N ARG A 35 -1.01 6.56 -8.38
CA ARG A 35 -1.54 6.75 -9.74
C ARG A 35 -3.06 6.67 -9.81
N TYR A 36 -3.68 5.80 -9.00
CA TYR A 36 -5.13 5.72 -8.91
C TYR A 36 -5.73 6.99 -8.30
N LEU A 37 -5.20 7.46 -7.17
CA LEU A 37 -5.65 8.69 -6.50
C LEU A 37 -5.41 9.95 -7.34
N ASP A 38 -4.32 9.98 -8.11
CA ASP A 38 -3.99 11.07 -9.04
C ASP A 38 -4.88 11.05 -10.31
N GLY A 39 -5.69 10.00 -10.51
CA GLY A 39 -6.54 9.82 -11.69
C GLY A 39 -5.81 9.32 -12.94
N ASP A 40 -4.53 8.98 -12.83
CA ASP A 40 -3.67 8.42 -13.88
C ASP A 40 -3.93 6.93 -14.15
N LEU A 41 -4.76 6.29 -13.32
CA LEU A 41 -5.12 4.89 -13.41
C LEU A 41 -6.63 4.75 -13.13
N THR A 42 -7.34 3.97 -13.95
CA THR A 42 -8.78 3.76 -13.73
C THR A 42 -9.02 2.85 -12.56
N ARG A 43 -10.23 2.90 -11.99
CA ARG A 43 -10.62 2.00 -10.89
C ARG A 43 -10.54 0.54 -11.31
N GLU A 44 -11.00 0.19 -12.51
CA GLU A 44 -10.92 -1.18 -13.02
C GLU A 44 -9.45 -1.66 -13.09
N ALA A 45 -8.55 -0.83 -13.61
CA ALA A 45 -7.12 -1.17 -13.66
C ALA A 45 -6.50 -1.26 -12.26
N ALA A 46 -6.93 -0.42 -11.30
CA ALA A 46 -6.47 -0.50 -9.92
C ALA A 46 -6.94 -1.82 -9.27
N VAL A 47 -8.17 -2.24 -9.55
CA VAL A 47 -8.74 -3.50 -9.05
C VAL A 47 -8.00 -4.70 -9.63
N ASP A 48 -7.63 -4.66 -10.90
CA ASP A 48 -6.86 -5.73 -11.54
C ASP A 48 -5.45 -5.89 -10.92
N GLU A 49 -4.81 -4.78 -10.53
CA GLU A 49 -3.46 -4.78 -9.95
C GLU A 49 -3.45 -5.03 -8.42
N LEU A 50 -4.43 -4.49 -7.68
CA LEU A 50 -4.44 -4.46 -6.21
C LEU A 50 -5.53 -5.32 -5.56
N GLY A 51 -6.55 -5.69 -6.33
CA GLY A 51 -7.77 -6.32 -5.83
C GLY A 51 -8.82 -5.31 -5.33
N ALA A 52 -10.09 -5.70 -5.42
CA ALA A 52 -11.24 -4.86 -5.08
C ALA A 52 -11.20 -4.35 -3.63
N ASP A 53 -10.91 -5.23 -2.67
CA ASP A 53 -10.88 -4.89 -1.24
C ASP A 53 -9.87 -3.78 -0.92
N VAL A 54 -8.73 -3.75 -1.63
CA VAL A 54 -7.71 -2.71 -1.43
C VAL A 54 -8.17 -1.39 -2.01
N VAL A 55 -8.75 -1.42 -3.21
CA VAL A 55 -9.26 -0.22 -3.88
C VAL A 55 -10.41 0.40 -3.07
N ASP A 56 -11.31 -0.42 -2.53
CA ASP A 56 -12.41 0.05 -1.67
C ASP A 56 -11.91 0.71 -0.38
N GLN A 57 -10.84 0.20 0.21
CA GLN A 57 -10.20 0.82 1.37
C GLN A 57 -9.56 2.17 1.02
N VAL A 58 -8.91 2.27 -0.14
CA VAL A 58 -8.32 3.51 -0.63
C VAL A 58 -9.40 4.56 -0.91
N ASP A 59 -10.49 4.17 -1.58
CA ASP A 59 -11.64 5.05 -1.83
C ASP A 59 -12.25 5.54 -0.50
N SER A 60 -12.50 4.63 0.44
CA SER A 60 -13.07 4.99 1.74
C SER A 60 -12.16 5.94 2.54
N ALA A 61 -10.84 5.74 2.46
CA ALA A 61 -9.88 6.60 3.13
C ALA A 61 -9.81 7.99 2.49
N ARG A 62 -9.87 8.08 1.15
CA ARG A 62 -9.94 9.37 0.44
C ARG A 62 -11.20 10.14 0.85
N ASP A 63 -12.36 9.49 0.79
CA ASP A 63 -13.65 10.13 1.08
C ASP A 63 -13.69 10.66 2.52
N ALA A 64 -13.16 9.91 3.49
CA ALA A 64 -13.06 10.36 4.89
C ALA A 64 -12.14 11.59 5.06
N ILE A 65 -11.01 11.64 4.34
CA ILE A 65 -10.11 12.81 4.38
C ILE A 65 -10.77 14.03 3.73
N GLU A 66 -11.50 13.84 2.63
CA GLU A 66 -12.24 14.93 1.96
C GLU A 66 -13.32 15.51 2.88
N GLU A 67 -14.07 14.66 3.61
CA GLU A 67 -15.05 15.09 4.61
C GLU A 67 -14.40 15.91 5.74
N ASP A 68 -13.26 15.44 6.28
CA ASP A 68 -12.51 16.14 7.32
C ASP A 68 -12.02 17.52 6.85
N VAL A 69 -11.56 17.62 5.60
CA VAL A 69 -11.12 18.88 4.99
C VAL A 69 -12.30 19.83 4.80
N GLU A 70 -13.43 19.35 4.28
CA GLU A 70 -14.64 20.15 4.10
C GLU A 70 -15.14 20.70 5.44
N TRP A 71 -15.20 19.86 6.47
CA TRP A 71 -15.55 20.27 7.83
C TRP A 71 -14.63 21.40 8.33
N GLY A 72 -13.32 21.25 8.15
CA GLY A 72 -12.33 22.26 8.56
C GLY A 72 -12.43 23.60 7.81
N LEU A 73 -12.90 23.60 6.57
CA LEU A 73 -13.11 24.81 5.77
C LEU A 73 -14.40 25.56 6.14
N HIS A 74 -15.35 24.88 6.77
CA HIS A 74 -16.67 25.42 7.14
C HIS A 74 -16.86 25.64 8.66
N ALA A 75 -15.82 25.42 9.46
CA ALA A 75 -15.77 25.72 10.90
C ALA A 75 -15.37 27.18 11.19
#